data_AF-A0A212RNL7-F1
#
_entry.id   AF-A0A212RNL7-F1
#
_cell.length_a   1.000
_cell.length_b   1.000
_cell.length_c   1.000
_cell.angle_alpha   90.00
_cell.angle_beta   90.00
_cell.angle_gamma   90.00
#
_symmetry.space_group_name_H-M   'P 1'
#
loop_
_entity.id
_entity.type
_entity.pdbx_description
1 polymer ?
#
loop_
_entity_poly.entity_id
_entity_poly.type
_entity_poly.pdbx_seq_one_letter_code
_entity_poly.pdbx_strand_id
1 'polypeptide(L)'
;MTIGVLLLIAAALTLAAVYGGRRIRLSPRALESFRQIPFQVGRSLETGQPLQFALGSGGLLGGEAAFTLSAARSLERALGDVLTGEVPPWVAVADPVALLYARHLFQEAARLPAMPSPPLDRIEWAGASPMAYIAGLTLSMGLRPVAANILSGSFREEAILAGEAGQREGAVSLFAMPDPLGAAALWPLDPSTAVGEEALTAAPREDTPGRWLAHDLLRWLLIGLLIAAALGAMGRG
;
A
#
# COMPACT_ATOMS: atom_id res chain seq x y z
N MET A 1 4.12 -39.28 -11.68
CA MET A 1 3.72 -39.56 -10.27
C MET A 1 4.27 -38.54 -9.28
N THR A 2 5.52 -38.09 -9.40
CA THR A 2 6.15 -37.12 -8.47
C THR A 2 5.47 -35.74 -8.43
N ILE A 3 5.11 -35.17 -9.58
CA ILE A 3 4.44 -33.86 -9.67
C ILE A 3 3.04 -33.89 -9.02
N GLY A 4 2.29 -34.99 -9.19
CA GLY A 4 0.98 -35.15 -8.59
C GLY A 4 1.02 -35.23 -7.05
N VAL A 5 2.04 -35.90 -6.50
CA VAL A 5 2.26 -35.98 -5.05
C VAL A 5 2.67 -34.61 -4.49
N LEU A 6 3.51 -33.86 -5.21
CA LEU A 6 3.89 -32.50 -4.83
C LEU A 6 2.69 -31.54 -4.81
N LEU A 7 1.81 -31.62 -5.81
CA LEU A 7 0.57 -30.83 -5.85
C LEU A 7 -0.37 -31.19 -4.69
N LEU A 8 -0.50 -32.47 -4.35
CA LEU A 8 -1.30 -32.91 -3.20
C LEU A 8 -0.73 -32.45 -1.86
N ILE A 9 0.59 -32.47 -1.69
CA ILE A 9 1.25 -31.98 -0.48
C ILE A 9 1.10 -30.46 -0.37
N ALA A 10 1.28 -29.71 -1.47
CA ALA A 10 1.07 -28.27 -1.49
C ALA A 10 -0.39 -27.90 -1.18
N ALA A 11 -1.36 -28.63 -1.76
CA ALA A 11 -2.78 -28.46 -1.47
C ALA A 11 -3.12 -28.80 0.00
N ALA A 12 -2.56 -29.87 0.56
CA ALA A 12 -2.78 -30.23 1.96
C ALA A 12 -2.16 -29.23 2.94
N LEU A 13 -0.96 -28.72 2.65
CA LEU A 13 -0.28 -27.70 3.46
C LEU A 13 -0.99 -26.35 3.42
N THR A 14 -1.44 -25.91 2.24
CA THR A 14 -2.25 -24.68 2.11
C THR A 14 -3.57 -24.81 2.84
N LEU A 15 -4.24 -25.97 2.76
CA LEU A 15 -5.47 -26.22 3.52
C LEU A 15 -5.19 -26.21 5.05
N ALA A 16 -4.14 -26.91 5.50
CA ALA A 16 -3.75 -26.92 6.91
C ALA A 16 -3.39 -25.51 7.43
N ALA A 17 -2.76 -24.68 6.60
CA ALA A 17 -2.43 -23.29 6.92
C ALA A 17 -3.67 -22.40 7.06
N VAL A 18 -4.61 -22.52 6.12
CA VAL A 18 -5.86 -21.75 6.12
C VAL A 18 -6.71 -22.09 7.34
N TYR A 19 -6.80 -23.38 7.70
CA TYR A 19 -7.59 -23.83 8.85
C TYR A 19 -6.85 -23.70 10.19
N GLY A 20 -5.52 -23.83 10.23
CA GLY A 20 -4.68 -23.77 11.43
C GLY A 20 -4.19 -22.36 11.80
N GLY A 21 -4.14 -21.44 10.84
CA GLY A 21 -3.64 -20.07 11.02
C GLY A 21 -4.49 -19.19 11.93
N ARG A 22 -5.68 -19.64 12.36
CA ARG A 22 -6.48 -18.96 13.39
C ARG A 22 -5.80 -18.87 14.76
N ARG A 23 -4.74 -19.65 15.03
CA ARG A 23 -4.04 -19.67 16.33
C ARG A 23 -2.64 -19.04 16.33
N ILE A 24 -2.10 -18.63 15.18
CA ILE A 24 -0.73 -18.11 15.08
C ILE A 24 -0.78 -16.59 14.96
N ARG A 25 -0.27 -15.89 15.96
CA ARG A 25 -0.06 -14.44 15.91
C ARG A 25 1.19 -14.16 15.07
N LEU A 26 1.01 -13.85 13.79
CA LEU A 26 2.10 -13.36 12.94
C LEU A 26 2.60 -12.01 13.49
N SER A 27 3.89 -11.73 13.30
CA SER A 27 4.60 -10.62 13.94
C SER A 27 3.92 -9.26 13.68
N PRO A 28 3.71 -8.40 14.71
CA PRO A 28 2.99 -7.12 14.59
C PRO A 28 3.61 -6.06 13.66
N ARG A 29 4.78 -6.30 13.05
CA ARG A 29 5.43 -5.37 12.12
C ARG A 29 4.63 -5.17 10.83
N ALA A 30 3.92 -6.19 10.36
CA ALA A 30 3.27 -6.28 9.05
C ALA A 30 2.09 -5.31 8.80
N LEU A 31 1.73 -4.48 9.78
CA LEU A 31 0.56 -3.59 9.73
C LEU A 31 0.87 -2.16 10.17
N GLU A 32 2.12 -1.85 10.53
CA GLU A 32 2.44 -0.61 11.23
C GLU A 32 2.18 0.63 10.37
N SER A 33 2.56 0.64 9.08
CA SER A 33 2.30 1.77 8.17
C SER A 33 0.82 2.12 8.06
N PHE A 34 -0.07 1.14 7.87
CA PHE A 34 -1.53 1.37 7.83
C PHE A 34 -2.11 1.73 9.20
N ARG A 35 -1.55 1.21 10.31
CA ARG A 35 -1.97 1.56 11.67
C ARG A 35 -1.62 2.99 12.06
N GLN A 36 -0.64 3.58 11.40
CA GLN A 36 -0.28 4.98 11.61
C GLN A 36 -1.19 5.96 10.87
N ILE A 37 -1.93 5.53 9.83
CA ILE A 37 -2.82 6.43 9.07
C ILE A 37 -3.86 7.12 9.98
N PRO A 38 -4.61 6.42 10.86
CA PRO A 38 -5.54 7.08 11.79
C PRO A 38 -4.85 8.10 12.71
N PHE A 39 -3.61 7.85 13.11
CA PHE A 39 -2.83 8.79 13.91
C PHE A 39 -2.43 10.03 13.10
N GLN A 40 -2.06 9.86 11.83
CA GLN A 40 -1.78 10.99 10.93
C GLN A 40 -3.05 11.79 10.61
N VAL A 41 -4.21 11.13 10.47
CA VAL A 41 -5.52 11.78 10.35
C VAL A 41 -5.79 12.66 11.56
N GLY A 42 -5.63 12.14 12.79
CA GLY A 42 -5.77 12.92 14.01
C GLY A 42 -4.84 14.13 14.04
N ARG A 43 -3.56 13.94 13.70
CA ARG A 43 -2.58 15.04 13.61
C ARG A 43 -2.96 16.08 12.57
N SER A 44 -3.47 15.65 11.42
CA SER A 44 -3.95 16.55 10.35
C SER A 44 -5.08 17.44 10.85
N LEU A 45 -6.03 16.86 11.60
CA LEU A 45 -7.12 17.58 12.23
C LEU A 45 -6.64 18.55 13.32
N GLU A 46 -5.66 18.15 14.13
CA GLU A 46 -5.10 18.99 15.21
C GLU A 46 -4.28 20.17 14.69
N THR A 47 -3.51 19.95 13.61
CA THR A 47 -2.58 20.95 13.05
C THR A 47 -3.21 21.81 11.94
N GLY A 48 -4.33 21.37 11.37
CA GLY A 48 -4.93 21.97 10.17
C GLY A 48 -4.13 21.72 8.88
N GLN A 49 -3.02 20.96 8.95
CA GLN A 49 -2.22 20.60 7.78
C GLN A 49 -2.84 19.39 7.08
N PRO A 50 -3.10 19.43 5.76
CA PRO A 50 -3.71 18.32 5.05
C PRO A 50 -2.76 17.12 4.93
N LEU A 51 -3.33 15.94 4.70
CA LEU A 51 -2.58 14.76 4.27
C LEU A 51 -2.33 14.82 2.76
N GLN A 52 -1.20 14.28 2.30
CA GLN A 52 -0.96 13.95 0.89
C GLN A 52 -1.15 12.45 0.70
N PHE A 53 -2.01 12.03 -0.23
CA PHE A 53 -2.17 10.65 -0.66
C PHE A 53 -1.66 10.48 -2.07
N ALA A 54 -0.86 9.45 -2.32
CA ALA A 54 -0.38 9.08 -3.63
C ALA A 54 -0.82 7.63 -3.91
N LEU A 55 -1.67 7.43 -4.93
CA LEU A 55 -2.32 6.12 -5.22
C LEU A 55 -1.46 5.17 -6.08
N GLY A 56 -0.23 5.56 -6.41
CA GLY A 56 0.68 4.77 -7.24
C GLY A 56 0.40 4.87 -8.74
N SER A 57 1.28 4.23 -9.52
CA SER A 57 1.25 4.25 -10.98
C SER A 57 0.55 3.05 -11.64
N GLY A 58 -0.02 2.14 -10.85
CA GLY A 58 -0.58 0.87 -11.33
C GLY A 58 -1.90 1.00 -12.08
N GLY A 59 -2.58 2.15 -11.93
CA GLY A 59 -3.90 2.43 -12.51
C GLY A 59 -4.98 1.46 -12.02
N LEU A 60 -6.12 1.41 -12.71
CA LEU A 60 -7.25 0.54 -12.33
C LEU A 60 -7.60 -0.54 -13.36
N LEU A 61 -6.92 -0.55 -14.52
CA LEU A 61 -7.22 -1.47 -15.63
C LEU A 61 -6.16 -2.57 -15.83
N GLY A 62 -5.05 -2.52 -15.09
CA GLY A 62 -3.89 -3.39 -15.28
C GLY A 62 -3.67 -4.43 -14.16
N GLY A 63 -2.56 -5.16 -14.26
CA GLY A 63 -2.20 -6.22 -13.31
C GLY A 63 -1.91 -5.72 -11.88
N GLU A 64 -1.65 -4.43 -11.71
CA GLU A 64 -1.37 -3.83 -10.41
C GLU A 64 -2.57 -3.06 -9.83
N ALA A 65 -3.76 -3.15 -10.46
CA ALA A 65 -4.96 -2.44 -10.03
C ALA A 65 -5.34 -2.71 -8.57
N ALA A 66 -5.04 -3.91 -8.06
CA ALA A 66 -5.29 -4.26 -6.66
C ALA A 66 -4.55 -3.34 -5.66
N PHE A 67 -3.34 -2.87 -6.00
CA PHE A 67 -2.56 -1.98 -5.16
C PHE A 67 -3.14 -0.57 -5.16
N THR A 68 -3.49 -0.04 -6.34
CA THR A 68 -4.21 1.24 -6.48
C THR A 68 -5.54 1.24 -5.72
N LEU A 69 -6.30 0.15 -5.80
CA LEU A 69 -7.56 -0.01 -5.05
C LEU A 69 -7.34 -0.10 -3.54
N SER A 70 -6.28 -0.77 -3.10
CA SER A 70 -5.89 -0.80 -1.69
C SER A 70 -5.63 0.61 -1.18
N ALA A 71 -4.80 1.37 -1.90
CA ALA A 71 -4.52 2.78 -1.59
C ALA A 71 -5.79 3.64 -1.55
N ALA A 72 -6.67 3.46 -2.53
CA ALA A 72 -7.93 4.16 -2.62
C ALA A 72 -8.88 3.86 -1.45
N ARG A 73 -8.85 2.63 -0.90
CA ARG A 73 -9.59 2.29 0.33
C ARG A 73 -9.03 2.98 1.57
N SER A 74 -7.71 3.13 1.68
CA SER A 74 -7.12 3.93 2.75
C SER A 74 -7.56 5.39 2.66
N LEU A 75 -7.60 5.94 1.44
CA LEU A 75 -8.12 7.28 1.19
C LEU A 75 -9.60 7.39 1.58
N GLU A 76 -10.45 6.46 1.12
CA GLU A 76 -11.88 6.42 1.46
C GLU A 76 -12.12 6.44 2.97
N ARG A 77 -11.35 5.63 3.71
CA ARG A 77 -11.42 5.60 5.17
C ARG A 77 -10.98 6.92 5.81
N ALA A 78 -9.90 7.52 5.32
CA ALA A 78 -9.41 8.81 5.84
C ALA A 78 -10.39 9.95 5.56
N LEU A 79 -11.06 9.95 4.39
CA LEU A 79 -12.03 10.97 3.99
C LEU A 79 -13.19 11.12 4.99
N GLY A 80 -13.66 10.02 5.58
CA GLY A 80 -14.74 10.07 6.58
C GLY A 80 -14.42 10.97 7.78
N ASP A 81 -13.16 11.00 8.19
CA ASP A 81 -12.72 11.78 9.36
C ASP A 81 -12.25 13.18 8.96
N VAL A 82 -11.38 13.30 7.95
CA VAL A 82 -10.73 14.59 7.60
C VAL A 82 -11.70 15.60 6.97
N LEU A 83 -12.76 15.14 6.30
CA LEU A 83 -13.77 16.04 5.76
C LEU A 83 -14.64 16.65 6.88
N THR A 84 -14.92 15.89 7.95
CA THR A 84 -15.66 16.39 9.12
C THR A 84 -14.93 17.55 9.79
N GLY A 85 -13.59 17.51 9.79
CA GLY A 85 -12.76 18.59 10.32
C GLY A 85 -12.39 19.69 9.31
N GLU A 86 -12.97 19.68 8.11
CA GLU A 86 -12.68 20.66 7.05
C GLU A 86 -11.20 20.72 6.61
N VAL A 87 -10.45 19.61 6.76
CA VAL A 87 -9.05 19.49 6.33
C VAL A 87 -8.92 18.45 5.19
N PRO A 88 -9.51 18.69 4.00
CA PRO A 88 -9.53 17.70 2.92
C PRO A 88 -8.11 17.34 2.46
N PRO A 89 -7.82 16.07 2.13
CA PRO A 89 -6.48 15.67 1.73
C PRO A 89 -6.17 16.11 0.30
N TRP A 90 -4.89 16.21 -0.02
CA TRP A 90 -4.41 16.24 -1.41
C TRP A 90 -4.24 14.81 -1.92
N VAL A 91 -4.61 14.56 -3.16
CA VAL A 91 -4.53 13.24 -3.79
C VAL A 91 -3.81 13.35 -5.13
N ALA A 92 -2.71 12.62 -5.28
CA ALA A 92 -1.96 12.53 -6.53
C ALA A 92 -2.15 11.15 -7.15
N VAL A 93 -2.44 11.12 -8.44
CA VAL A 93 -2.57 9.87 -9.23
C VAL A 93 -1.70 9.93 -10.48
N ALA A 94 -1.36 8.77 -11.03
CA ALA A 94 -0.65 8.66 -12.31
C ALA A 94 -1.56 8.29 -13.49
N ASP A 95 -2.77 7.80 -13.21
CA ASP A 95 -3.69 7.23 -14.20
C ASP A 95 -5.01 8.04 -14.27
N PRO A 96 -5.50 8.37 -15.49
CA PRO A 96 -6.76 9.10 -15.65
C PRO A 96 -8.00 8.37 -15.07
N VAL A 97 -8.04 7.04 -15.08
CA VAL A 97 -9.17 6.29 -14.50
C VAL A 97 -9.11 6.37 -12.98
N ALA A 98 -7.92 6.25 -12.39
CA ALA A 98 -7.70 6.50 -10.97
C ALA A 98 -8.06 7.95 -10.56
N LEU A 99 -7.85 8.94 -11.43
CA LEU A 99 -8.27 10.33 -11.19
C LEU A 99 -9.79 10.44 -11.04
N LEU A 100 -10.53 9.83 -11.97
CA LEU A 100 -12.00 9.80 -11.92
C LEU A 100 -12.50 9.05 -10.69
N TYR A 101 -11.84 7.94 -10.34
CA TYR A 101 -12.19 7.17 -9.16
C TYR A 101 -11.95 7.95 -7.86
N ALA A 102 -10.81 8.64 -7.72
CA ALA A 102 -10.55 9.49 -6.57
C ALA A 102 -11.60 10.62 -6.43
N ARG A 103 -12.00 11.24 -7.56
CA ARG A 103 -13.09 12.22 -7.58
C ARG A 103 -14.42 11.63 -7.13
N HIS A 104 -14.71 10.40 -7.57
CA HIS A 104 -15.90 9.68 -7.12
C HIS A 104 -15.87 9.42 -5.62
N LEU A 105 -14.72 9.02 -5.03
CA LEU A 105 -14.59 8.83 -3.58
C LEU A 105 -14.85 10.11 -2.79
N PHE A 106 -14.33 11.25 -3.26
CA PHE A 106 -14.62 12.56 -2.67
C PHE A 106 -16.14 12.84 -2.71
N GLN A 107 -16.77 12.68 -3.87
CA GLN A 107 -18.20 12.91 -4.03
C GLN A 107 -19.05 11.98 -3.16
N GLU A 108 -18.65 10.71 -3.02
CA GLU A 108 -19.37 9.74 -2.21
C GLU A 108 -19.26 10.09 -0.71
N ALA A 109 -18.06 10.47 -0.25
CA ALA A 109 -17.87 10.94 1.12
C ALA A 109 -18.71 12.20 1.43
N ALA A 110 -18.87 13.10 0.44
CA ALA A 110 -19.71 14.30 0.56
C ALA A 110 -21.21 14.03 0.67
N ARG A 111 -21.68 12.85 0.26
CA ARG A 111 -23.10 12.46 0.36
C ARG A 111 -23.49 12.05 1.78
N LEU A 112 -22.51 11.83 2.66
CA LEU A 112 -22.76 11.52 4.05
C LEU A 112 -23.38 12.73 4.78
N PRO A 113 -24.29 12.51 5.75
CA PRO A 113 -24.93 13.60 6.48
C PRO A 113 -23.91 14.53 7.14
N ALA A 114 -24.14 15.84 7.05
CA ALA A 114 -23.31 16.88 7.65
C ALA A 114 -21.86 16.96 7.12
N MET A 115 -21.56 16.36 5.98
CA MET A 115 -20.24 16.48 5.35
C MET A 115 -20.14 17.71 4.44
N PRO A 116 -19.05 18.51 4.50
CA PRO A 116 -18.85 19.60 3.56
C PRO A 116 -18.57 19.08 2.15
N SER A 117 -18.89 19.90 1.14
CA SER A 117 -18.53 19.63 -0.26
C SER A 117 -17.01 19.65 -0.42
N PRO A 118 -16.38 18.53 -0.84
CA PRO A 118 -14.94 18.45 -0.86
C PRO A 118 -14.37 19.09 -2.14
N PRO A 119 -13.24 19.81 -2.04
CA PRO A 119 -12.60 20.49 -3.17
C PRO A 119 -11.99 19.48 -4.15
N LEU A 120 -12.58 19.35 -5.35
CA LEU A 120 -12.11 18.40 -6.38
C LEU A 120 -10.79 18.83 -7.05
N ASP A 121 -10.39 20.10 -6.89
CA ASP A 121 -9.08 20.62 -7.28
C ASP A 121 -7.94 20.10 -6.40
N ARG A 122 -8.26 19.42 -5.27
CA ARG A 122 -7.26 18.69 -4.46
C ARG A 122 -6.85 17.34 -5.03
N ILE A 123 -7.39 16.95 -6.18
CA ILE A 123 -7.07 15.69 -6.84
C ILE A 123 -6.31 16.01 -8.14
N GLU A 124 -5.01 15.72 -8.13
CA GLU A 124 -4.08 16.05 -9.19
C GLU A 124 -3.62 14.82 -9.98
N TRP A 125 -3.48 14.98 -11.28
CA TRP A 125 -2.76 14.04 -12.12
C TRP A 125 -1.30 14.48 -12.18
N ALA A 126 -0.44 13.81 -11.40
CA ALA A 126 0.94 14.24 -11.20
C ALA A 126 1.91 13.72 -12.28
N GLY A 127 1.46 12.84 -13.18
CA GLY A 127 2.24 12.41 -14.36
C GLY A 127 1.86 11.02 -14.86
N ALA A 128 2.08 10.73 -16.14
CA ALA A 128 1.62 9.49 -16.78
C ALA A 128 2.58 8.29 -16.62
N SER A 129 3.84 8.52 -16.24
CA SER A 129 4.86 7.48 -16.02
C SER A 129 5.34 7.50 -14.57
N PRO A 130 5.90 6.41 -14.02
CA PRO A 130 6.30 6.37 -12.61
C PRO A 130 7.23 7.52 -12.20
N MET A 131 8.26 7.81 -13.00
CA MET A 131 9.19 8.91 -12.71
C MET A 131 8.54 10.29 -12.90
N ALA A 132 7.72 10.49 -13.94
CA ALA A 132 7.01 11.76 -14.12
C ALA A 132 6.02 12.02 -12.98
N TYR A 133 5.32 10.97 -12.55
CA TYR A 133 4.39 10.97 -11.43
C TYR A 133 5.08 11.37 -10.13
N ILE A 134 6.21 10.76 -9.79
CA ILE A 134 6.99 11.13 -8.60
C ILE A 134 7.56 12.54 -8.71
N ALA A 135 8.02 12.97 -9.88
CA ALA A 135 8.49 14.34 -10.07
C ALA A 135 7.36 15.36 -9.82
N GLY A 136 6.16 15.12 -10.38
CA GLY A 136 4.99 15.96 -10.14
C GLY A 136 4.56 15.99 -8.68
N LEU A 137 4.53 14.82 -8.02
CA LEU A 137 4.22 14.70 -6.59
C LEU A 137 5.25 15.45 -5.73
N THR A 138 6.54 15.32 -6.05
CA THR A 138 7.62 16.00 -5.33
C THR A 138 7.51 17.52 -5.46
N LEU A 139 7.19 18.01 -6.67
CA LEU A 139 6.94 19.43 -6.90
C LEU A 139 5.70 19.91 -6.13
N SER A 140 4.62 19.13 -6.09
CA SER A 140 3.38 19.54 -5.42
C SER A 140 3.53 19.61 -3.89
N MET A 141 4.34 18.73 -3.30
CA MET A 141 4.69 18.73 -1.88
C MET A 141 5.57 19.92 -1.50
N GLY A 142 6.56 20.30 -2.33
CA GLY A 142 7.42 21.45 -2.05
C GLY A 142 6.69 22.81 -2.06
N LEU A 143 5.44 22.85 -2.54
CA LEU A 143 4.63 24.07 -2.57
C LEU A 143 3.71 24.20 -1.35
N ARG A 144 3.44 23.11 -0.63
CA ARG A 144 2.35 23.03 0.35
C ARG A 144 2.74 22.13 1.53
N PRO A 145 2.75 22.64 2.78
CA PRO A 145 3.04 21.80 3.93
C PRO A 145 1.92 20.77 4.15
N VAL A 146 2.30 19.54 4.49
CA VAL A 146 1.40 18.42 4.76
C VAL A 146 1.76 17.74 6.07
N ALA A 147 0.75 17.28 6.82
CA ALA A 147 0.99 16.59 8.09
C ALA A 147 1.70 15.25 7.90
N ALA A 148 1.33 14.54 6.83
CA ALA A 148 1.96 13.30 6.41
C ALA A 148 1.78 13.07 4.91
N ASN A 149 2.71 12.32 4.34
CA ASN A 149 2.71 11.86 2.96
C ASN A 149 2.51 10.33 2.92
N ILE A 150 1.40 9.88 2.34
CA ILE A 150 1.00 8.48 2.29
C ILE A 150 1.15 8.00 0.85
N LEU A 151 2.19 7.22 0.58
CA LEU A 151 2.43 6.60 -0.71
C LEU A 151 1.99 5.14 -0.64
N SER A 152 0.80 4.87 -1.17
CA SER A 152 0.24 3.53 -1.21
C SER A 152 -0.12 3.19 -2.65
N GLY A 153 0.34 2.05 -3.15
CA GLY A 153 0.08 1.63 -4.52
C GLY A 153 1.33 1.15 -5.23
N SER A 154 1.28 1.09 -6.56
CA SER A 154 2.44 0.72 -7.35
C SER A 154 3.49 1.81 -7.36
N PHE A 155 4.61 1.50 -6.75
CA PHE A 155 5.80 2.31 -6.68
C PHE A 155 7.00 1.37 -6.66
N ARG A 156 8.14 1.86 -7.12
CA ARG A 156 9.44 1.17 -7.04
C ARG A 156 10.47 2.11 -6.41
N GLU A 157 11.73 2.02 -6.83
CA GLU A 157 12.83 2.84 -6.30
C GLU A 157 12.60 4.36 -6.41
N GLU A 158 11.81 4.83 -7.39
CA GLU A 158 11.53 6.26 -7.56
C GLU A 158 10.84 6.89 -6.34
N ALA A 159 10.10 6.12 -5.54
CA ALA A 159 9.39 6.63 -4.38
C ALA A 159 10.31 7.27 -3.33
N ILE A 160 11.60 6.94 -3.34
CA ILE A 160 12.60 7.57 -2.46
C ILE A 160 12.64 9.09 -2.62
N LEU A 161 12.44 9.60 -3.85
CA LEU A 161 12.47 11.04 -4.12
C LEU A 161 11.33 11.77 -3.42
N ALA A 162 10.13 11.19 -3.46
CA ALA A 162 8.97 11.73 -2.76
C ALA A 162 9.10 11.58 -1.24
N GLY A 163 9.72 10.50 -0.76
CA GLY A 163 10.04 10.31 0.65
C GLY A 163 11.03 11.35 1.19
N GLU A 164 12.13 11.59 0.48
CA GLU A 164 13.10 12.63 0.82
C GLU A 164 12.45 14.03 0.80
N ALA A 165 11.61 14.30 -0.19
CA ALA A 165 10.87 15.56 -0.27
C ALA A 165 9.95 15.74 0.93
N GLY A 166 9.19 14.71 1.31
CA GLY A 166 8.37 14.74 2.53
C GLY A 166 9.19 15.00 3.78
N GLN A 167 10.35 14.34 3.93
CA GLN A 167 11.25 14.54 5.07
C GLN A 167 11.82 15.97 5.12
N ARG A 168 12.18 16.56 3.96
CA ARG A 168 12.66 17.94 3.88
C ARG A 168 11.61 18.96 4.36
N GLU A 169 10.35 18.69 4.07
CA GLU A 169 9.20 19.52 4.51
C GLU A 169 8.71 19.17 5.93
N GLY A 170 9.39 18.25 6.64
CA GLY A 170 9.02 17.84 8.00
C GLY A 170 7.79 16.93 8.09
N ALA A 171 7.29 16.43 6.95
CA ALA A 171 6.17 15.51 6.90
C ALA A 171 6.61 14.08 7.21
N VAL A 172 5.79 13.35 7.97
CA VAL A 172 5.97 11.90 8.15
C VAL A 172 5.57 11.21 6.85
N SER A 173 6.43 10.35 6.30
CA SER A 173 6.09 9.55 5.12
C SER A 173 5.78 8.11 5.50
N LEU A 174 4.67 7.59 4.96
CA LEU A 174 4.21 6.21 5.13
C LEU A 174 4.16 5.53 3.77
N PHE A 175 4.70 4.32 3.67
CA PHE A 175 4.79 3.62 2.39
C PHE A 175 4.11 2.25 2.40
N ALA A 176 3.44 1.94 1.29
CA ALA A 176 2.86 0.64 1.01
C ALA A 176 2.97 0.32 -0.49
N MET A 177 3.76 -0.69 -0.86
CA MET A 177 4.05 -0.98 -2.27
C MET A 177 4.28 -2.46 -2.58
N PRO A 178 4.09 -2.89 -3.85
CA PRO A 178 4.35 -4.27 -4.25
C PRO A 178 5.84 -4.62 -4.31
N ASP A 179 6.70 -3.66 -4.62
CA ASP A 179 8.09 -3.91 -5.02
C ASP A 179 9.07 -3.97 -3.82
N PRO A 180 9.74 -5.11 -3.59
CA PRO A 180 10.68 -5.24 -2.48
C PRO A 180 11.96 -4.40 -2.64
N LEU A 181 12.38 -4.11 -3.87
CA LEU A 181 13.59 -3.31 -4.12
C LEU A 181 13.33 -1.83 -3.79
N GLY A 182 12.17 -1.30 -4.20
CA GLY A 182 11.70 0.03 -3.80
C GLY A 182 11.56 0.14 -2.28
N ALA A 183 10.98 -0.87 -1.63
CA ALA A 183 10.88 -0.89 -0.18
C ALA A 183 12.25 -0.90 0.53
N ALA A 184 13.23 -1.62 -0.03
CA ALA A 184 14.59 -1.62 0.50
C ALA A 184 15.24 -0.22 0.37
N ALA A 185 15.00 0.50 -0.72
CA ALA A 185 15.47 1.87 -0.90
C ALA A 185 14.85 2.85 0.12
N LEU A 186 13.63 2.57 0.57
CA LEU A 186 12.90 3.40 1.54
C LEU A 186 13.19 3.07 3.01
N TRP A 187 13.90 1.99 3.29
CA TRP A 187 14.22 1.55 4.65
C TRP A 187 14.78 2.66 5.57
N PRO A 188 15.67 3.57 5.11
CA PRO A 188 16.17 4.67 5.94
C PRO A 188 15.11 5.73 6.29
N LEU A 189 14.05 5.85 5.49
CA LEU A 189 12.98 6.82 5.66
C LEU A 189 11.81 6.26 6.48
N ASP A 190 11.42 5.03 6.17
CA ASP A 190 10.32 4.33 6.84
C ASP A 190 10.64 2.82 6.97
N PRO A 191 11.17 2.38 8.13
CA PRO A 191 11.41 0.97 8.39
C PRO A 191 10.13 0.16 8.57
N SER A 192 8.95 0.81 8.56
CA SER A 192 7.63 0.19 8.64
C SER A 192 6.91 0.08 7.28
N THR A 193 7.63 0.35 6.18
CA THR A 193 7.12 0.21 4.81
C THR A 193 6.43 -1.14 4.61
N ALA A 194 5.16 -1.12 4.20
CA ALA A 194 4.41 -2.34 3.88
C ALA A 194 4.76 -2.84 2.48
N VAL A 195 5.10 -4.13 2.35
CA VAL A 195 5.61 -4.70 1.09
C VAL A 195 4.76 -5.87 0.61
N GLY A 196 4.53 -5.95 -0.70
CA GLY A 196 3.85 -7.09 -1.32
C GLY A 196 2.43 -7.23 -0.80
N GLU A 197 2.08 -8.38 -0.21
CA GLU A 197 0.73 -8.58 0.29
C GLU A 197 0.33 -7.61 1.41
N GLU A 198 1.29 -7.13 2.22
CA GLU A 198 1.02 -6.14 3.28
C GLU A 198 0.45 -4.85 2.70
N ALA A 199 0.91 -4.44 1.52
CA ALA A 199 0.40 -3.25 0.83
C ALA A 199 -1.07 -3.41 0.36
N LEU A 200 -1.62 -4.63 0.33
CA LEU A 200 -3.03 -4.90 0.02
C LEU A 200 -3.95 -4.85 1.26
N THR A 201 -3.40 -4.58 2.45
CA THR A 201 -4.13 -4.66 3.73
C THR A 201 -4.77 -3.36 4.20
N ALA A 202 -4.83 -2.34 3.35
CA ALA A 202 -5.46 -1.05 3.62
C ALA A 202 -6.86 -1.12 4.26
N ALA A 203 -7.56 -2.25 4.10
CA ALA A 203 -8.71 -2.60 4.90
C ALA A 203 -8.35 -3.73 5.89
N PRO A 204 -8.58 -3.58 7.21
CA PRO A 204 -8.60 -4.72 8.12
C PRO A 204 -9.76 -5.61 7.70
N ARG A 205 -9.49 -6.58 6.83
CA ARG A 205 -10.41 -7.66 6.58
C ARG A 205 -10.33 -8.56 7.81
N GLU A 206 -11.40 -8.60 8.60
CA GLU A 206 -11.48 -9.35 9.86
C GLU A 206 -11.14 -10.85 9.71
N ASP A 207 -11.09 -11.37 8.50
CA ASP A 207 -10.57 -12.69 8.19
C ASP A 207 -9.33 -12.56 7.30
N THR A 208 -8.14 -12.96 7.76
CA THR A 208 -7.12 -13.67 6.93
C THR A 208 -5.77 -14.05 7.61
N PRO A 209 -5.59 -14.26 8.93
CA PRO A 209 -4.30 -14.78 9.44
C PRO A 209 -3.85 -16.10 8.74
N GLY A 210 -4.81 -16.91 8.26
CA GLY A 210 -4.53 -18.14 7.50
C GLY A 210 -4.01 -17.94 6.07
N ARG A 211 -4.25 -16.79 5.42
CA ARG A 211 -3.77 -16.54 4.04
C ARG A 211 -2.28 -16.21 4.03
N TRP A 212 -1.83 -15.39 4.97
CA TRP A 212 -0.40 -15.10 5.18
C TRP A 212 0.40 -16.38 5.45
N LEU A 213 -0.14 -17.23 6.33
CA LEU A 213 0.48 -18.51 6.65
C LEU A 213 0.54 -19.44 5.42
N ALA A 214 -0.48 -19.42 4.57
CA ALA A 214 -0.50 -20.21 3.34
C ALA A 214 0.58 -19.74 2.34
N HIS A 215 0.77 -18.42 2.20
CA HIS A 215 1.83 -17.88 1.34
C HIS A 215 3.23 -18.15 1.89
N ASP A 216 3.44 -17.98 3.20
CA ASP A 216 4.72 -18.29 3.83
C ASP A 216 5.06 -19.78 3.71
N LEU A 217 4.08 -20.66 3.91
CA LEU A 217 4.28 -22.10 3.72
C LEU A 217 4.57 -22.47 2.27
N LEU A 218 3.88 -21.85 1.31
CA LEU A 218 4.16 -22.06 -0.11
C LEU A 218 5.58 -21.59 -0.46
N ARG A 219 5.99 -20.43 0.06
CA ARG A 219 7.34 -19.88 -0.14
C ARG A 219 8.40 -20.82 0.42
N TRP A 220 8.24 -21.33 1.63
CA TRP A 220 9.16 -22.32 2.22
C TRP A 220 9.18 -23.64 1.45
N LEU A 221 8.03 -24.12 0.97
CA LEU A 221 7.95 -25.31 0.13
C LEU A 221 8.71 -25.12 -1.20
N LEU A 222 8.55 -23.95 -1.83
CA LEU A 222 9.22 -23.61 -3.08
C LEU A 222 10.74 -23.49 -2.88
N ILE A 223 11.18 -22.84 -1.80
CA ILE A 223 12.60 -22.79 -1.40
C ILE A 223 13.14 -24.20 -1.17
N GLY A 224 12.42 -25.06 -0.44
CA GLY A 224 12.82 -26.45 -0.21
C GLY A 224 12.95 -27.26 -1.50
N LEU A 225 12.01 -27.08 -2.43
CA LEU A 225 12.04 -27.72 -3.75
C LEU A 225 13.26 -27.27 -4.57
N LEU A 226 13.58 -25.97 -4.56
CA LEU A 226 14.75 -25.43 -5.25
C LEU A 226 16.06 -25.97 -4.68
N ILE A 227 16.18 -26.07 -3.35
CA ILE A 227 17.36 -26.66 -2.68
C ILE A 227 17.50 -28.15 -3.06
N ALA A 228 16.41 -28.91 -3.00
CA ALA A 228 16.43 -30.33 -3.36
C ALA A 228 16.79 -30.54 -4.85
N ALA A 229 16.30 -29.68 -5.74
CA ALA A 229 16.66 -29.70 -7.16
C ALA A 229 18.14 -29.37 -7.37
N ALA A 230 18.68 -28.36 -6.68
CA ALA A 230 20.10 -27.98 -6.76
C ALA A 230 21.03 -29.11 -6.25
N LEU A 231 20.72 -29.70 -5.10
CA LEU A 231 21.49 -30.83 -4.54
C LEU A 231 21.40 -32.08 -5.44
N GLY A 232 20.22 -32.35 -6.00
CA GLY A 232 20.00 -33.46 -6.94
C GLY A 232 20.66 -33.26 -8.31
N ALA A 233 20.98 -32.02 -8.68
CA ALA A 233 21.78 -31.70 -9.87
C ALA A 233 23.29 -31.86 -9.59
N MET A 234 23.76 -31.46 -8.40
CA MET A 234 25.16 -31.63 -7.98
C MET A 234 25.55 -33.11 -7.79
N GLY A 235 24.64 -33.96 -7.31
CA GLY A 235 24.89 -35.40 -7.13
C GLY A 235 24.88 -36.24 -8.41
N ARG A 236 24.61 -35.62 -9.58
CA ARG A 236 24.65 -36.28 -10.90
C ARG A 236 25.86 -35.83 -11.75
N GLY A 237 26.72 -34.96 -11.21
CA GLY A 237 28.00 -34.55 -11.80
C GLY A 237 29.16 -35.42 -11.33
#